data_AF-A0A8X8ZJS4-F1
#
_entry.id   AF-A0A8X8ZJS4-F1
#
_cell.length_a   1.000
_cell.length_b   1.000
_cell.length_c   1.000
_cell.angle_alpha   90.00
_cell.angle_beta   90.00
_cell.angle_gamma   90.00
#
_symmetry.space_group_name_H-M   'P 1'
#
loop_
_entity.id
_entity.type
_entity.pdbx_description
1 polymer ?
#
loop_
_entity_poly.entity_id
_entity_poly.type
_entity_poly.pdbx_seq_one_letter_code
_entity_poly.pdbx_strand_id
1 'polypeptide(L)'
;MCRTYLEMPFKMEAVSFGYWNDCVDPDDLEAMWTESDVKSEWISVGETKGSRVHLSRDSDNQPCLTQTEMRAVAGIVVQRHFVSQIDMDMLCTIAEIESGRQILAKSYNKKPDEVNMGIMQISPKIAEWFIRESGYRSYNVAEDSKSLYKPFLNVYIAAAYLKWLSNFDNKNFFGVGPAPDAQSRHGGGVPQSKGPIHATWDSRTSPEDMALMWNNPNVKKEWKKSGEKKGKVRFSHDVEKHPYLSRVELRAILCALCEMISMRFINGVGQHTGLMGVDYPTARWLYDGMGYKAYSVEAVEDLTKPFVSMYFGAAYMAWLSEYEGRERSLAFVAQAYLCGPRNVSLQETGPLRDKFEEILSRYEKYSRDSSSGCTIM
;
A
#
# COMPACT_ATOMS: atom_id res chain seq x y z
N MET A 1 17.16 24.33 45.80
CA MET A 1 16.19 23.21 45.78
C MET A 1 16.26 22.54 44.41
N CYS A 2 17.13 21.55 44.25
CA CYS A 2 17.14 20.68 43.08
C CYS A 2 16.21 19.50 43.37
N ARG A 3 15.12 19.34 42.60
CA ARG A 3 14.34 18.10 42.58
C ARG A 3 14.96 17.18 41.53
N THR A 4 15.61 16.13 41.99
CA THR A 4 15.95 14.95 41.22
C THR A 4 14.66 14.21 40.85
N TYR A 5 14.36 14.08 39.56
CA TYR A 5 13.42 13.06 39.09
C TYR A 5 14.20 11.76 38.97
N LEU A 6 13.85 10.78 39.79
CA LEU A 6 14.27 9.40 39.68
C LEU A 6 13.68 8.82 38.38
N GLU A 7 14.53 8.56 37.39
CA GLU A 7 14.20 7.66 36.29
C GLU A 7 14.04 6.25 36.86
N MET A 8 12.83 5.69 36.79
CA MET A 8 12.62 4.26 36.97
C MET A 8 12.92 3.57 35.63
N PRO A 9 13.84 2.59 35.58
CA PRO A 9 14.10 1.85 34.35
C PRO A 9 12.92 0.90 34.08
N PHE A 10 12.17 1.17 33.01
CA PHE A 10 11.18 0.23 32.48
C PHE A 10 11.95 -0.98 31.92
N LYS A 11 12.02 -2.06 32.70
CA LYS A 11 12.69 -3.31 32.30
C LYS A 11 11.82 -4.01 31.24
N MET A 12 12.11 -3.81 29.95
CA MET A 12 11.51 -4.61 28.89
C MET A 12 12.05 -6.05 28.98
N GLU A 13 11.22 -7.00 29.40
CA GLU A 13 11.54 -8.43 29.31
C GLU A 13 11.66 -8.87 27.85
N ALA A 14 12.85 -9.36 27.48
CA ALA A 14 13.13 -9.94 26.18
C ALA A 14 12.32 -11.24 25.99
N VAL A 15 11.56 -11.32 24.90
CA VAL A 15 10.88 -12.56 24.49
C VAL A 15 11.94 -13.52 23.97
N SER A 16 11.95 -14.75 24.48
CA SER A 16 12.83 -15.82 24.02
C SER A 16 12.01 -17.10 23.90
N PHE A 17 12.02 -17.70 22.71
CA PHE A 17 11.41 -19.00 22.48
C PHE A 17 12.51 -20.04 22.29
N GLY A 18 12.48 -21.09 23.10
CA GLY A 18 13.37 -22.24 22.97
C GLY A 18 12.69 -23.43 22.30
N TYR A 19 11.37 -23.51 22.45
CA TYR A 19 10.57 -24.66 22.05
C TYR A 19 9.32 -24.22 21.29
N TRP A 20 8.84 -25.06 20.38
CA TRP A 20 7.56 -24.86 19.70
C TRP A 20 6.40 -24.71 20.70
N ASN A 21 6.46 -25.45 21.81
CA ASN A 21 5.49 -25.38 22.90
C ASN A 21 5.38 -23.98 23.54
N ASP A 22 6.37 -23.11 23.35
CA ASP A 22 6.37 -21.76 23.93
C ASP A 22 5.59 -20.76 23.07
N CYS A 23 5.43 -21.06 21.77
CA CYS A 23 4.93 -20.12 20.78
C CYS A 23 3.77 -20.64 19.92
N VAL A 24 3.26 -21.84 20.21
CA VAL A 24 2.19 -22.49 19.44
C VAL A 24 1.16 -23.13 20.37
N ASP A 25 -0.11 -23.09 19.97
CA ASP A 25 -1.20 -23.69 20.73
C ASP A 25 -1.18 -25.23 20.61
N PRO A 26 -1.65 -26.00 21.61
CA PRO A 26 -1.52 -27.45 21.61
C PRO A 26 -2.10 -28.16 20.37
N ASP A 27 -3.23 -27.67 19.85
CA ASP A 27 -3.90 -28.24 18.67
C ASP A 27 -3.13 -27.96 17.35
N ASP A 28 -2.39 -26.87 17.29
CA ASP A 28 -1.50 -26.56 16.17
C ASP A 28 -0.26 -27.45 16.23
N LEU A 29 0.32 -27.62 17.43
CA LEU A 29 1.48 -28.48 17.62
C LEU A 29 1.15 -29.95 17.31
N GLU A 30 -0.04 -30.41 17.67
CA GLU A 30 -0.53 -31.74 17.32
C GLU A 30 -0.72 -31.91 15.80
N ALA A 31 -1.17 -30.86 15.10
CA ALA A 31 -1.26 -30.88 13.64
C ALA A 31 0.13 -30.92 12.98
N MET A 32 1.11 -30.18 13.50
CA MET A 32 2.50 -30.28 13.04
C MET A 32 3.05 -31.72 13.15
N TRP A 33 2.74 -32.44 14.24
CA TRP A 33 3.09 -33.85 14.40
C TRP A 33 2.36 -34.81 13.44
N THR A 34 1.27 -34.35 12.82
CA THR A 34 0.49 -35.13 11.86
C THR A 34 1.03 -34.99 10.43
N GLU A 35 1.70 -33.88 10.12
CA GLU A 35 2.39 -33.67 8.86
C GLU A 35 3.60 -34.62 8.72
N SER A 36 3.61 -35.44 7.66
CA SER A 36 4.59 -36.51 7.49
C SER A 36 6.02 -36.00 7.45
N ASP A 37 6.23 -34.88 6.79
CA ASP A 37 7.55 -34.33 6.53
C ASP A 37 8.12 -33.67 7.79
N VAL A 38 7.28 -32.91 8.52
CA VAL A 38 7.64 -32.33 9.83
C VAL A 38 7.94 -33.42 10.84
N LYS A 39 7.07 -34.43 10.94
CA LYS A 39 7.28 -35.56 11.86
C LYS A 39 8.59 -36.27 11.58
N SER A 40 8.91 -36.49 10.30
CA SER A 40 10.16 -37.15 9.89
C SER A 40 11.37 -36.30 10.22
N GLU A 41 11.30 -34.99 9.97
CA GLU A 41 12.34 -34.02 10.30
C GLU A 41 12.61 -33.99 11.81
N TRP A 42 11.57 -33.86 12.63
CA TRP A 42 11.67 -33.84 14.10
C TRP A 42 12.23 -35.14 14.68
N ILE A 43 11.74 -36.30 14.22
CA ILE A 43 12.27 -37.60 14.67
C ILE A 43 13.75 -37.75 14.29
N SER A 44 14.16 -37.26 13.11
CA SER A 44 15.54 -37.37 12.65
C SER A 44 16.55 -36.65 13.55
N VAL A 45 16.11 -35.60 14.25
CA VAL A 45 16.92 -34.85 15.22
C VAL A 45 16.64 -35.25 16.68
N GLY A 46 15.90 -36.34 16.89
CA GLY A 46 15.66 -36.95 18.21
C GLY A 46 14.48 -36.38 18.99
N GLU A 47 13.62 -35.58 18.36
CA GLU A 47 12.42 -35.07 19.01
C GLU A 47 11.37 -36.16 19.16
N THR A 48 10.59 -36.09 20.23
CA THR A 48 9.59 -37.10 20.57
C THR A 48 8.23 -36.47 20.83
N LYS A 49 7.19 -37.03 20.21
CA LYS A 49 5.81 -36.58 20.43
C LYS A 49 5.42 -36.74 21.90
N GLY A 50 4.87 -35.69 22.49
CA GLY A 50 4.54 -35.62 23.92
C GLY A 50 5.65 -34.97 24.79
N SER A 51 6.85 -34.80 24.24
CA SER A 51 7.91 -33.97 24.83
C SER A 51 7.83 -32.54 24.28
N ARG A 52 8.59 -31.61 24.89
CA ARG A 52 8.76 -30.27 24.31
C ARG A 52 9.67 -30.36 23.09
N VAL A 53 9.27 -29.74 21.98
CA VAL A 53 9.98 -29.80 20.70
C VAL A 53 10.84 -28.56 20.54
N HIS A 54 12.14 -28.72 20.28
CA HIS A 54 13.03 -27.56 20.11
C HIS A 54 12.73 -26.79 18.82
N LEU A 55 12.93 -25.47 18.87
CA LEU A 55 12.94 -24.64 17.68
C LEU A 55 14.28 -24.72 16.95
N SER A 56 14.21 -24.76 15.63
CA SER A 56 15.38 -24.62 14.77
C SER A 56 16.04 -23.25 14.94
N ARG A 57 17.33 -23.17 14.64
CA ARG A 57 18.12 -21.94 14.73
C ARG A 57 18.87 -21.68 13.43
N ASP A 58 18.95 -20.41 13.05
CA ASP A 58 19.75 -19.97 11.90
C ASP A 58 21.24 -19.86 12.25
N SER A 59 22.05 -19.40 11.29
CA SER A 59 23.48 -19.20 11.47
C SER A 59 23.83 -18.18 12.55
N ASP A 60 22.92 -17.25 12.85
CA ASP A 60 23.05 -16.22 13.88
C ASP A 60 22.44 -16.68 15.22
N ASN A 61 22.15 -17.98 15.33
CA ASN A 61 21.56 -18.65 16.49
C ASN A 61 20.18 -18.07 16.87
N GLN A 62 19.48 -17.41 15.94
CA GLN A 62 18.13 -16.91 16.13
C GLN A 62 17.10 -18.02 15.86
N PRO A 63 16.00 -18.09 16.63
CA PRO A 63 14.95 -19.07 16.40
C PRO A 63 14.27 -18.82 15.06
N CYS A 64 14.25 -19.83 14.20
CA CYS A 64 13.69 -19.79 12.87
C CYS A 64 12.91 -21.08 12.58
N LEU A 65 12.10 -21.06 11.53
CA LEU A 65 11.46 -22.27 11.00
C LEU A 65 12.32 -22.87 9.90
N THR A 66 12.41 -24.19 9.84
CA THR A 66 12.89 -24.88 8.63
C THR A 66 11.92 -24.64 7.46
N GLN A 67 12.34 -24.97 6.24
CA GLN A 67 11.46 -24.88 5.09
C GLN A 67 10.26 -25.83 5.24
N THR A 68 10.51 -27.02 5.79
CA THR A 68 9.49 -28.04 6.07
C THR A 68 8.48 -27.53 7.09
N GLU A 69 8.97 -26.98 8.19
CA GLU A 69 8.13 -26.39 9.24
C GLU A 69 7.30 -25.21 8.73
N MET A 70 7.92 -24.28 7.98
CA MET A 70 7.20 -23.14 7.41
C MET A 70 6.10 -23.57 6.44
N ARG A 71 6.39 -24.58 5.58
CA ARG A 71 5.40 -25.14 4.65
C ARG A 71 4.23 -25.77 5.39
N ALA A 72 4.48 -26.50 6.47
CA ALA A 72 3.44 -27.09 7.30
C ALA A 72 2.59 -26.02 8.01
N VAL A 73 3.20 -25.00 8.61
CA VAL A 73 2.46 -23.89 9.23
C VAL A 73 1.54 -23.21 8.21
N ALA A 74 2.07 -22.84 7.03
CA ALA A 74 1.27 -22.25 5.97
C ALA A 74 0.15 -23.19 5.48
N GLY A 75 0.47 -24.47 5.26
CA GLY A 75 -0.48 -25.49 4.82
C GLY A 75 -1.64 -25.68 5.80
N ILE A 76 -1.33 -25.84 7.09
CA ILE A 76 -2.34 -26.01 8.15
C ILE A 76 -3.24 -24.76 8.25
N VAL A 77 -2.65 -23.56 8.25
CA VAL A 77 -3.42 -22.30 8.29
C VAL A 77 -4.35 -22.17 7.08
N VAL A 78 -3.84 -22.44 5.88
CA VAL A 78 -4.65 -22.39 4.65
C VAL A 78 -5.75 -23.45 4.69
N GLN A 79 -5.43 -24.68 5.08
CA GLN A 79 -6.40 -25.78 5.13
C GLN A 79 -7.51 -25.53 6.15
N ARG A 80 -7.21 -24.89 7.28
CA ARG A 80 -8.21 -24.61 8.32
C ARG A 80 -9.07 -23.38 8.02
N HIS A 81 -8.52 -22.36 7.35
CA HIS A 81 -9.15 -21.04 7.32
C HIS A 81 -9.29 -20.41 5.92
N PHE A 82 -8.45 -20.82 4.95
CA PHE A 82 -8.33 -20.15 3.65
C PHE A 82 -8.30 -21.13 2.47
N VAL A 83 -8.98 -22.27 2.60
CA VAL A 83 -9.03 -23.32 1.56
C VAL A 83 -9.38 -22.70 0.22
N SER A 84 -8.51 -22.94 -0.77
CA SER A 84 -8.63 -22.44 -2.15
C SER A 84 -8.69 -20.91 -2.31
N GLN A 85 -8.38 -20.14 -1.26
CA GLN A 85 -8.39 -18.67 -1.28
C GLN A 85 -6.98 -18.08 -1.24
N ILE A 86 -6.04 -18.79 -0.60
CA ILE A 86 -4.65 -18.39 -0.47
C ILE A 86 -3.75 -19.57 -0.83
N ASP A 87 -2.72 -19.29 -1.62
CA ASP A 87 -1.69 -20.27 -1.96
C ASP A 87 -0.65 -20.37 -0.83
N MET A 88 -0.33 -21.59 -0.38
CA MET A 88 0.64 -21.80 0.70
C MET A 88 2.07 -21.47 0.28
N ASP A 89 2.44 -21.67 -0.99
CA ASP A 89 3.78 -21.39 -1.50
C ASP A 89 4.01 -19.87 -1.53
N MET A 90 2.97 -19.08 -1.77
CA MET A 90 3.02 -17.61 -1.62
C MET A 90 3.33 -17.19 -0.18
N LEU A 91 2.70 -17.80 0.83
CA LEU A 91 3.00 -17.51 2.24
C LEU A 91 4.43 -17.90 2.61
N CYS A 92 4.91 -19.06 2.14
CA CYS A 92 6.29 -19.50 2.33
C CYS A 92 7.29 -18.52 1.70
N THR A 93 7.00 -18.05 0.48
CA THR A 93 7.85 -17.10 -0.24
C THR A 93 7.94 -15.76 0.48
N ILE A 94 6.81 -15.25 0.98
CA ILE A 94 6.79 -13.99 1.74
C ILE A 94 7.57 -14.13 3.06
N ALA A 95 7.40 -15.23 3.80
CA ALA A 95 8.16 -15.48 5.02
C ALA A 95 9.69 -15.49 4.79
N GLU A 96 10.13 -16.08 3.68
CA GLU A 96 11.53 -16.08 3.28
C GLU A 96 12.04 -14.66 3.00
N ILE A 97 11.28 -13.87 2.22
CA ILE A 97 11.65 -12.51 1.81
C ILE A 97 11.65 -11.54 3.00
N GLU A 98 10.62 -11.60 3.84
CA GLU A 98 10.36 -10.59 4.87
C GLU A 98 11.17 -10.80 6.15
N SER A 99 11.47 -12.06 6.50
CA SER A 99 12.14 -12.37 7.76
C SER A 99 13.22 -13.45 7.68
N GLY A 100 13.43 -14.08 6.51
CA GLY A 100 14.26 -15.28 6.42
C GLY A 100 13.75 -16.42 7.32
N ARG A 101 12.42 -16.50 7.52
CA ARG A 101 11.75 -17.43 8.45
C ARG A 101 12.10 -17.24 9.94
N GLN A 102 12.68 -16.11 10.33
CA GLN A 102 12.98 -15.82 11.74
C GLN A 102 11.70 -15.50 12.53
N ILE A 103 11.51 -16.18 13.66
CA ILE A 103 10.30 -16.06 14.48
C ILE A 103 10.27 -14.74 15.23
N LEU A 104 11.43 -14.29 15.73
CA LEU A 104 11.58 -13.07 16.52
C LEU A 104 11.99 -11.86 15.67
N ALA A 105 11.86 -11.96 14.34
CA ALA A 105 12.21 -10.88 13.43
C ALA A 105 11.43 -9.61 13.76
N LYS A 106 12.16 -8.50 13.79
CA LYS A 106 11.58 -7.17 13.83
C LYS A 106 12.17 -6.33 12.73
N SER A 107 11.31 -5.71 11.95
CA SER A 107 11.70 -4.57 11.15
C SER A 107 11.03 -3.34 11.70
N TYR A 108 11.79 -2.25 11.71
CA TYR A 108 11.25 -0.94 12.01
C TYR A 108 10.96 -0.30 10.66
N ASN A 109 9.69 -0.05 10.40
CA ASN A 109 9.35 0.82 9.29
C ASN A 109 9.86 2.23 9.62
N LYS A 110 9.99 3.13 8.64
CA LYS A 110 10.63 4.45 8.85
C LYS A 110 9.87 5.41 9.81
N LYS A 111 8.82 4.94 10.49
CA LYS A 111 8.17 5.60 11.62
C LYS A 111 8.66 4.97 12.93
N PRO A 112 9.12 5.76 13.92
CA PRO A 112 9.78 5.25 15.13
C PRO A 112 8.91 4.34 16.02
N ASP A 113 7.58 4.34 15.82
CA ASP A 113 6.63 3.58 16.66
C ASP A 113 5.90 2.44 15.92
N GLU A 114 6.26 2.17 14.66
CA GLU A 114 5.60 1.13 13.85
C GLU A 114 6.56 -0.03 13.59
N VAL A 115 6.60 -0.94 14.57
CA VAL A 115 7.36 -2.18 14.50
C VAL A 115 6.53 -3.26 13.81
N ASN A 116 7.11 -3.86 12.78
CA ASN A 116 6.62 -5.09 12.19
C ASN A 116 7.25 -6.26 12.92
N MET A 117 6.45 -7.26 13.26
CA MET A 117 6.84 -8.33 14.17
C MET A 117 6.55 -9.70 13.55
N GLY A 118 7.43 -10.65 13.83
CA GLY A 118 7.22 -12.05 13.49
C GLY A 118 7.52 -12.40 12.03
N ILE A 119 7.26 -13.66 11.69
CA ILE A 119 7.74 -14.28 10.45
C ILE A 119 7.18 -13.66 9.15
N MET A 120 6.02 -13.02 9.21
CA MET A 120 5.37 -12.31 8.09
C MET A 120 5.41 -10.79 8.23
N GLN A 121 6.18 -10.27 9.19
CA GLN A 121 6.39 -8.82 9.39
C GLN A 121 5.08 -8.02 9.51
N ILE A 122 4.18 -8.47 10.37
CA ILE A 122 2.87 -7.83 10.61
C ILE A 122 2.99 -6.80 11.73
N SER A 123 2.39 -5.62 11.55
CA SER A 123 2.32 -4.60 12.61
C SER A 123 1.19 -4.89 13.60
N PRO A 124 1.34 -4.53 14.90
CA PRO A 124 0.27 -4.65 15.89
C PRO A 124 -1.05 -4.01 15.47
N LYS A 125 -0.98 -2.87 14.76
CA LYS A 125 -2.18 -2.15 14.28
C LYS A 125 -2.95 -2.96 13.23
N ILE A 126 -2.25 -3.57 12.28
CA ILE A 126 -2.88 -4.41 11.25
C ILE A 126 -3.51 -5.64 11.90
N ALA A 127 -2.80 -6.29 12.82
CA ALA A 127 -3.31 -7.45 13.52
C ALA A 127 -4.57 -7.12 14.34
N GLU A 128 -4.52 -6.05 15.12
CA GLU A 128 -5.66 -5.58 15.91
C GLU A 128 -6.89 -5.36 15.03
N TRP A 129 -6.71 -4.72 13.88
CA TRP A 129 -7.78 -4.48 12.91
C TRP A 129 -8.42 -5.79 12.42
N PHE A 130 -7.61 -6.78 12.03
CA PHE A 130 -8.13 -8.06 11.55
C PHE A 130 -8.91 -8.82 12.63
N ILE A 131 -8.44 -8.79 13.86
CA ILE A 131 -9.01 -9.55 14.98
C ILE A 131 -10.28 -8.89 15.52
N ARG A 132 -10.22 -7.58 15.77
CA ARG A 132 -11.32 -6.85 16.41
C ARG A 132 -12.40 -6.45 15.40
N GLU A 133 -11.99 -5.94 14.24
CA GLU A 133 -12.88 -5.28 13.29
C GLU A 133 -13.30 -6.19 12.14
N SER A 134 -12.41 -7.06 11.65
CA SER A 134 -12.70 -7.95 10.52
C SER A 134 -13.13 -9.38 10.91
N GLY A 135 -13.26 -9.68 12.20
CA GLY A 135 -13.84 -10.94 12.70
C GLY A 135 -12.92 -12.17 12.66
N TYR A 136 -11.62 -12.00 12.40
CA TYR A 136 -10.65 -13.10 12.36
C TYR A 136 -10.21 -13.49 13.78
N ARG A 137 -11.06 -14.25 14.49
CA ARG A 137 -10.90 -14.60 15.93
C ARG A 137 -10.43 -16.02 16.23
N SER A 138 -9.96 -16.77 15.23
CA SER A 138 -9.51 -18.16 15.40
C SER A 138 -8.33 -18.31 16.38
N TYR A 139 -7.53 -17.27 16.53
CA TYR A 139 -6.42 -17.21 17.47
C TYR A 139 -6.67 -16.12 18.52
N ASN A 140 -6.43 -16.45 19.80
CA ASN A 140 -6.57 -15.48 20.88
C ASN A 140 -5.32 -14.61 20.96
N VAL A 141 -5.50 -13.30 20.89
CA VAL A 141 -4.42 -12.34 21.04
C VAL A 141 -4.49 -11.79 22.45
N ALA A 142 -3.52 -12.19 23.27
CA ALA A 142 -3.28 -11.52 24.54
C ALA A 142 -3.01 -10.03 24.27
N GLU A 143 -3.36 -9.16 25.22
CA GLU A 143 -3.19 -7.70 25.08
C GLU A 143 -1.73 -7.28 24.84
N ASP A 144 -0.77 -8.20 24.93
CA ASP A 144 0.63 -7.99 24.58
C ASP A 144 0.92 -8.21 23.08
N SER A 145 1.61 -7.24 22.48
CA SER A 145 2.11 -7.29 21.09
C SER A 145 3.09 -8.46 20.83
N LYS A 146 3.56 -9.12 21.90
CA LYS A 146 4.46 -10.28 21.86
C LYS A 146 3.79 -11.53 21.27
N SER A 147 2.46 -11.60 21.30
CA SER A 147 1.69 -12.66 20.64
C SER A 147 1.97 -12.75 19.14
N LEU A 148 2.34 -11.64 18.47
CA LEU A 148 2.67 -11.65 17.04
C LEU A 148 3.95 -12.42 16.68
N TYR A 149 4.77 -12.79 17.65
CA TYR A 149 5.88 -13.71 17.38
C TYR A 149 5.42 -15.18 17.29
N LYS A 150 4.17 -15.51 17.63
CA LYS A 150 3.63 -16.86 17.44
C LYS A 150 3.45 -17.13 15.94
N PRO A 151 4.12 -18.16 15.36
CA PRO A 151 4.12 -18.37 13.91
C PRO A 151 2.73 -18.54 13.31
N PHE A 152 1.88 -19.36 13.93
CA PHE A 152 0.53 -19.63 13.44
C PHE A 152 -0.36 -18.39 13.41
N LEU A 153 -0.38 -17.60 14.49
CA LEU A 153 -1.11 -16.34 14.54
C LEU A 153 -0.58 -15.36 13.47
N ASN A 154 0.73 -15.21 13.36
CA ASN A 154 1.33 -14.26 12.42
C ASN A 154 1.01 -14.63 10.95
N VAL A 155 1.14 -15.91 10.58
CA VAL A 155 0.78 -16.44 9.26
C VAL A 155 -0.72 -16.36 9.00
N TYR A 156 -1.56 -16.64 10.00
CA TYR A 156 -3.02 -16.50 9.90
C TYR A 156 -3.46 -15.07 9.60
N ILE A 157 -2.92 -14.09 10.31
CA ILE A 157 -3.20 -12.67 10.05
C ILE A 157 -2.66 -12.24 8.68
N ALA A 158 -1.46 -12.70 8.28
CA ALA A 158 -0.91 -12.42 6.96
C ALA A 158 -1.79 -13.01 5.84
N ALA A 159 -2.27 -14.25 5.99
CA ALA A 159 -3.18 -14.88 5.04
C ALA A 159 -4.53 -14.14 4.96
N ALA A 160 -5.07 -13.69 6.10
CA ALA A 160 -6.25 -12.84 6.15
C ALA A 160 -6.01 -11.52 5.40
N TYR A 161 -4.82 -10.93 5.57
CA TYR A 161 -4.44 -9.70 4.91
C TYR A 161 -4.29 -9.86 3.40
N LEU A 162 -3.61 -10.90 2.94
CA LEU A 162 -3.51 -11.22 1.50
C LEU A 162 -4.87 -11.53 0.88
N LYS A 163 -5.74 -12.24 1.61
CA LYS A 163 -7.12 -12.49 1.15
C LYS A 163 -7.92 -11.21 1.06
N TRP A 164 -7.74 -10.31 2.03
CA TRP A 164 -8.36 -9.01 2.00
C TRP A 164 -7.85 -8.22 0.81
N LEU A 165 -6.53 -8.14 0.59
CA LEU A 165 -5.90 -7.49 -0.55
C LEU A 165 -6.40 -8.06 -1.89
N SER A 166 -6.59 -9.39 -1.99
CA SER A 166 -7.05 -10.04 -3.22
C SER A 166 -8.54 -9.81 -3.52
N ASN A 167 -9.35 -9.55 -2.48
CA ASN A 167 -10.77 -9.21 -2.59
C ASN A 167 -11.02 -7.72 -2.30
N PHE A 168 -9.99 -6.89 -2.35
CA PHE A 168 -10.07 -5.51 -1.91
C PHE A 168 -10.82 -4.66 -2.93
N ASP A 169 -12.15 -4.66 -2.81
CA ASP A 169 -13.00 -3.56 -3.23
C ASP A 169 -13.00 -2.51 -2.11
N ASN A 170 -12.50 -1.31 -2.41
CA ASN A 170 -12.26 -0.20 -1.47
C ASN A 170 -13.48 0.26 -0.65
N LYS A 171 -13.88 -0.53 0.34
CA LYS A 171 -14.72 -0.06 1.44
C LYS A 171 -13.88 -0.08 2.70
N ASN A 172 -13.25 1.07 2.92
CA ASN A 172 -12.65 1.55 4.17
C ASN A 172 -11.25 1.01 4.53
N PHE A 173 -10.22 1.79 4.20
CA PHE A 173 -9.04 1.90 5.06
C PHE A 173 -8.54 3.35 5.08
N PHE A 174 -8.38 3.88 6.29
CA PHE A 174 -8.09 5.27 6.69
C PHE A 174 -9.07 6.34 6.21
N GLY A 175 -9.97 6.73 7.11
CA GLY A 175 -10.83 7.89 6.95
C GLY A 175 -10.01 9.13 6.59
N VAL A 176 -10.18 9.59 5.36
CA VAL A 176 -10.12 11.00 5.03
C VAL A 176 -11.22 11.64 5.88
N GLY A 177 -10.82 12.32 6.95
CA GLY A 177 -11.72 13.24 7.62
C GLY A 177 -12.22 14.23 6.56
N PRO A 178 -13.54 14.46 6.44
CA PRO A 178 -14.06 15.41 5.48
C PRO A 178 -13.50 16.80 5.77
N ALA A 179 -13.62 17.69 4.79
CA ALA A 179 -13.50 19.12 5.01
C ALA A 179 -14.22 19.53 6.31
N PRO A 180 -13.71 20.52 7.06
CA PRO A 180 -14.50 21.13 8.12
C PRO A 180 -15.85 21.55 7.51
N ASP A 181 -16.94 21.09 8.13
CA ASP A 181 -18.33 21.51 7.90
C ASP A 181 -19.16 20.76 6.84
N ALA A 182 -19.12 19.42 6.81
CA ALA A 182 -20.19 18.63 6.18
C ALA A 182 -20.67 17.46 7.06
N GLN A 183 -21.72 17.69 7.84
CA GLN A 183 -22.46 16.63 8.53
C GLN A 183 -23.36 15.85 7.54
N SER A 184 -23.12 14.53 7.47
CA SER A 184 -24.08 13.41 7.24
C SER A 184 -25.18 13.54 6.18
N ARG A 185 -25.17 12.63 5.19
CA ARG A 185 -26.10 11.47 5.11
C ARG A 185 -25.94 10.68 3.79
N HIS A 186 -26.25 9.38 3.91
CA HIS A 186 -26.53 8.36 2.88
C HIS A 186 -25.35 7.51 2.36
N GLY A 187 -25.38 6.25 2.79
CA GLY A 187 -24.74 5.13 2.12
C GLY A 187 -25.53 4.69 0.90
N GLY A 188 -24.79 4.39 -0.16
CA GLY A 188 -25.25 3.71 -1.36
C GLY A 188 -24.01 3.22 -2.09
N GLY A 189 -23.79 1.89 -2.09
CA GLY A 189 -22.73 1.30 -2.89
C GLY A 189 -23.08 1.46 -4.37
N VAL A 190 -22.19 2.09 -5.14
CA VAL A 190 -22.31 2.14 -6.60
C VAL A 190 -21.75 0.84 -7.18
N PRO A 191 -22.45 0.17 -8.12
CA PRO A 191 -21.94 -1.00 -8.82
C PRO A 191 -20.75 -0.63 -9.70
N GLN A 192 -19.69 -1.43 -9.68
CA GLN A 192 -18.60 -1.35 -10.65
C GLN A 192 -19.16 -1.49 -12.07
N SER A 193 -19.17 -0.39 -12.84
CA SER A 193 -19.39 -0.49 -14.27
C SER A 193 -18.13 -1.10 -14.91
N LYS A 194 -18.31 -2.26 -15.54
CA LYS A 194 -17.29 -2.87 -16.41
C LYS A 194 -17.11 -1.98 -17.63
N GLY A 195 -16.23 -0.99 -17.53
CA GLY A 195 -15.81 -0.17 -18.66
C GLY A 195 -15.07 -1.01 -19.71
N PRO A 196 -15.14 -0.68 -21.02
CA PRO A 196 -14.63 -1.55 -22.08
C PRO A 196 -13.11 -1.72 -21.99
N ILE A 197 -12.66 -2.96 -22.20
CA ILE A 197 -11.27 -3.47 -22.20
C ILE A 197 -10.38 -2.83 -23.32
N HIS A 198 -10.86 -1.77 -23.98
CA HIS A 198 -10.27 -1.19 -25.19
C HIS A 198 -10.31 0.36 -25.21
N ALA A 199 -10.16 1.02 -24.06
CA ALA A 199 -10.13 2.48 -24.01
C ALA A 199 -8.94 3.06 -24.81
N THR A 200 -9.22 4.00 -25.70
CA THR A 200 -8.23 4.81 -26.44
C THR A 200 -8.19 6.22 -25.85
N TRP A 201 -7.10 6.93 -26.10
CA TRP A 201 -7.00 8.36 -25.78
C TRP A 201 -8.17 9.15 -26.37
N ASP A 202 -8.49 8.89 -27.64
CA ASP A 202 -9.60 9.56 -28.35
C ASP A 202 -10.98 9.29 -27.70
N SER A 203 -11.13 8.23 -26.90
CA SER A 203 -12.39 7.91 -26.19
C SER A 203 -12.53 8.61 -24.84
N ARG A 204 -11.45 9.15 -24.27
CA ARG A 204 -11.40 9.74 -22.92
C ARG A 204 -10.94 11.20 -22.89
N THR A 205 -10.68 11.78 -24.05
CA THR A 205 -10.08 13.10 -24.22
C THR A 205 -10.84 13.89 -25.27
N SER A 206 -10.98 15.20 -25.06
CA SER A 206 -11.61 16.09 -26.04
C SER A 206 -10.82 16.15 -27.36
N PRO A 207 -11.45 16.44 -28.50
CA PRO A 207 -10.74 16.64 -29.76
C PRO A 207 -9.68 17.76 -29.68
N GLU A 208 -9.93 18.80 -28.89
CA GLU A 208 -9.04 19.94 -28.67
C GLU A 208 -7.77 19.50 -27.93
N ASP A 209 -7.93 18.77 -26.82
CA ASP A 209 -6.80 18.25 -26.02
C ASP A 209 -6.00 17.19 -26.80
N MET A 210 -6.68 16.35 -27.59
CA MET A 210 -6.01 15.42 -28.50
C MET A 210 -5.17 16.16 -29.54
N ALA A 211 -5.63 17.30 -30.05
CA ALA A 211 -4.85 18.12 -30.97
C ALA A 211 -3.61 18.70 -30.29
N LEU A 212 -3.71 19.14 -29.03
CA LEU A 212 -2.57 19.61 -28.23
C LEU A 212 -1.54 18.49 -28.03
N MET A 213 -1.97 17.27 -27.70
CA MET A 213 -1.07 16.11 -27.54
C MET A 213 -0.33 15.76 -28.83
N TRP A 214 -1.01 15.78 -29.98
CA TRP A 214 -0.38 15.54 -31.29
C TRP A 214 0.58 16.64 -31.73
N ASN A 215 0.41 17.85 -31.20
CA ASN A 215 1.30 18.99 -31.46
C ASN A 215 2.50 19.02 -30.52
N ASN A 216 2.48 18.28 -29.40
CA ASN A 216 3.63 18.13 -28.51
C ASN A 216 4.72 17.27 -29.21
N PRO A 217 5.95 17.79 -29.41
CA PRO A 217 6.99 17.12 -30.18
C PRO A 217 7.47 15.80 -29.53
N ASN A 218 7.47 15.71 -28.21
CA ASN A 218 7.92 14.53 -27.49
C ASN A 218 6.86 13.42 -27.52
N VAL A 219 5.61 13.76 -27.23
CA VAL A 219 4.45 12.84 -27.34
C VAL A 219 4.30 12.33 -28.77
N LYS A 220 4.34 13.23 -29.76
CA LYS A 220 4.28 12.88 -31.18
C LYS A 220 5.41 11.94 -31.59
N LYS A 221 6.64 12.16 -31.10
CA LYS A 221 7.80 11.29 -31.38
C LYS A 221 7.59 9.90 -30.78
N GLU A 222 7.12 9.82 -29.54
CA GLU A 222 6.84 8.55 -28.87
C GLU A 222 5.70 7.78 -29.55
N TRP A 223 4.56 8.44 -29.82
CA TRP A 223 3.42 7.83 -30.51
C TRP A 223 3.77 7.36 -31.92
N LYS A 224 4.59 8.13 -32.67
CA LYS A 224 5.11 7.68 -33.96
C LYS A 224 6.02 6.46 -33.85
N LYS A 225 6.89 6.41 -32.83
CA LYS A 225 7.78 5.27 -32.58
C LYS A 225 6.99 4.00 -32.25
N SER A 226 5.88 4.16 -31.53
CA SER A 226 4.96 3.06 -31.17
C SER A 226 3.94 2.71 -32.25
N GLY A 227 3.98 3.37 -33.42
CA GLY A 227 3.11 3.08 -34.56
C GLY A 227 1.66 3.57 -34.41
N GLU A 228 1.39 4.47 -33.47
CA GLU A 228 0.05 4.99 -33.20
C GLU A 228 -0.40 5.99 -34.28
N LYS A 229 -1.70 6.00 -34.60
CA LYS A 229 -2.30 6.85 -35.64
C LYS A 229 -3.37 7.75 -35.03
N LYS A 230 -3.47 8.98 -35.55
CA LYS A 230 -4.48 9.96 -35.13
C LYS A 230 -5.89 9.35 -35.26
N GLY A 231 -6.71 9.45 -34.20
CA GLY A 231 -8.06 8.88 -34.15
C GLY A 231 -8.17 7.47 -33.54
N LYS A 232 -7.05 6.78 -33.27
CA LYS A 232 -7.02 5.46 -32.60
C LYS A 232 -5.81 5.30 -31.68
N VAL A 233 -5.43 6.35 -30.95
CA VAL A 233 -4.24 6.31 -30.10
C VAL A 233 -4.54 5.48 -28.86
N ARG A 234 -3.81 4.39 -28.68
CA ARG A 234 -3.98 3.50 -27.52
C ARG A 234 -3.21 4.03 -26.31
N PHE A 235 -3.72 3.75 -25.12
CA PHE A 235 -2.93 3.93 -23.90
C PHE A 235 -1.81 2.90 -23.81
N SER A 236 -0.74 3.23 -23.07
CA SER A 236 0.24 2.23 -22.67
C SER A 236 -0.39 1.26 -21.68
N HIS A 237 0.02 -0.01 -21.71
CA HIS A 237 -0.53 -1.05 -20.85
C HIS A 237 0.60 -1.76 -20.11
N ASP A 238 0.40 -2.02 -18.82
CA ASP A 238 1.33 -2.85 -18.06
C ASP A 238 1.21 -4.33 -18.45
N VAL A 239 1.98 -5.20 -17.79
CA VAL A 239 1.97 -6.65 -18.04
C VAL A 239 0.61 -7.29 -17.73
N GLU A 240 -0.21 -6.64 -16.90
CA GLU A 240 -1.56 -7.06 -16.49
C GLU A 240 -2.67 -6.38 -17.32
N LYS A 241 -2.31 -5.58 -18.32
CA LYS A 241 -3.21 -4.80 -19.19
C LYS A 241 -3.96 -3.67 -18.49
N HIS A 242 -3.39 -3.08 -17.44
CA HIS A 242 -3.87 -1.82 -16.90
C HIS A 242 -3.36 -0.64 -17.73
N PRO A 243 -4.25 0.28 -18.17
CA PRO A 243 -3.83 1.43 -18.95
C PRO A 243 -3.14 2.47 -18.06
N TYR A 244 -1.96 2.94 -18.48
CA TYR A 244 -1.13 3.90 -17.75
C TYR A 244 -0.55 5.01 -18.64
N LEU A 245 -0.11 6.12 -18.03
CA LEU A 245 0.58 7.20 -18.73
C LEU A 245 2.11 7.05 -18.76
N SER A 246 2.70 7.26 -19.93
CA SER A 246 4.15 7.25 -20.13
C SER A 246 4.79 8.45 -19.41
N ARG A 247 6.10 8.34 -19.11
CA ARG A 247 6.85 9.40 -18.41
C ARG A 247 6.99 10.69 -19.22
N VAL A 248 6.81 10.62 -20.54
CA VAL A 248 6.96 11.75 -21.48
C VAL A 248 5.69 12.60 -21.52
N GLU A 249 4.58 12.07 -21.03
CA GLU A 249 3.23 12.65 -21.15
C GLU A 249 2.85 13.56 -19.97
N LEU A 250 3.73 13.74 -18.97
CA LEU A 250 3.45 14.46 -17.73
C LEU A 250 4.62 15.39 -17.30
N ARG A 251 4.35 16.41 -16.48
CA ARG A 251 5.37 17.31 -15.87
C ARG A 251 5.98 16.69 -14.61
N ALA A 252 7.29 16.83 -14.38
CA ALA A 252 8.05 16.12 -13.34
C ALA A 252 7.42 16.05 -11.93
N ILE A 253 6.89 17.16 -11.41
CA ILE A 253 6.23 17.21 -10.08
C ILE A 253 4.90 16.44 -10.09
N LEU A 254 4.06 16.68 -11.10
CA LEU A 254 2.80 15.95 -11.29
C LEU A 254 3.05 14.46 -11.60
N CYS A 255 4.14 14.13 -12.32
CA CYS A 255 4.57 12.74 -12.54
C CYS A 255 4.89 12.05 -11.23
N ALA A 256 5.65 12.73 -10.36
CA ALA A 256 6.08 12.17 -9.10
C ALA A 256 4.88 11.89 -8.19
N LEU A 257 3.93 12.82 -8.11
CA LEU A 257 2.68 12.61 -7.38
C LEU A 257 1.82 11.52 -8.02
N CYS A 258 1.63 11.54 -9.33
CA CYS A 258 0.87 10.52 -10.07
C CYS A 258 1.46 9.11 -9.86
N GLU A 259 2.79 8.97 -9.82
CA GLU A 259 3.46 7.71 -9.50
C GLU A 259 3.24 7.28 -8.05
N MET A 260 3.25 8.22 -7.09
CA MET A 260 2.99 7.91 -5.68
C MET A 260 1.52 7.56 -5.39
N ILE A 261 0.58 8.18 -6.10
CA ILE A 261 -0.87 8.12 -5.80
C ILE A 261 -1.54 6.97 -6.55
N SER A 262 -1.26 6.83 -7.85
CA SER A 262 -1.98 5.93 -8.74
C SER A 262 -1.07 4.99 -9.51
N MET A 263 0.24 5.01 -9.25
CA MET A 263 1.23 4.31 -10.09
C MET A 263 1.11 4.67 -11.58
N ARG A 264 0.54 5.86 -11.88
CA ARG A 264 0.18 6.35 -13.23
C ARG A 264 -0.94 5.57 -13.93
N PHE A 265 -1.71 4.76 -13.21
CA PHE A 265 -2.90 4.09 -13.75
C PHE A 265 -4.04 5.07 -13.97
N ILE A 266 -4.65 5.02 -15.15
CA ILE A 266 -5.64 6.01 -15.59
C ILE A 266 -6.91 5.96 -14.76
N ASN A 267 -7.31 4.77 -14.32
CA ASN A 267 -8.48 4.61 -13.46
C ASN A 267 -8.14 4.86 -11.97
N GLY A 268 -6.85 5.03 -11.64
CA GLY A 268 -6.38 5.15 -10.28
C GLY A 268 -6.05 3.81 -9.62
N VAL A 269 -5.67 3.86 -8.34
CA VAL A 269 -5.35 2.71 -7.49
C VAL A 269 -6.07 2.87 -6.17
N GLY A 270 -6.76 1.84 -5.70
CA GLY A 270 -7.40 1.92 -4.40
C GLY A 270 -8.56 2.94 -4.39
N GLN A 271 -8.64 3.74 -3.31
CA GLN A 271 -9.60 4.84 -3.15
C GLN A 271 -9.30 6.06 -4.02
N HIS A 272 -8.09 6.12 -4.59
CA HIS A 272 -7.66 7.22 -5.42
C HIS A 272 -8.22 7.05 -6.82
N THR A 273 -9.34 7.72 -7.10
CA THR A 273 -9.95 7.70 -8.44
C THR A 273 -9.10 8.50 -9.42
N GLY A 274 -8.84 7.91 -10.58
CA GLY A 274 -8.09 8.59 -11.63
C GLY A 274 -6.59 8.73 -11.34
N LEU A 275 -5.89 9.40 -12.25
CA LEU A 275 -4.44 9.61 -12.18
C LEU A 275 -3.99 10.34 -10.91
N MET A 276 -4.75 11.34 -10.49
CA MET A 276 -4.34 12.24 -9.41
C MET A 276 -4.99 11.93 -8.06
N GLY A 277 -5.88 10.94 -8.00
CA GLY A 277 -6.45 10.45 -6.73
C GLY A 277 -7.22 11.47 -5.90
N VAL A 278 -7.63 12.59 -6.50
CA VAL A 278 -8.54 13.57 -5.89
C VAL A 278 -9.92 12.94 -5.81
N ASP A 279 -10.54 12.95 -4.64
CA ASP A 279 -11.88 12.43 -4.48
C ASP A 279 -12.94 13.37 -5.11
N TYR A 280 -14.10 12.81 -5.44
CA TYR A 280 -15.19 13.57 -6.06
C TYR A 280 -15.64 14.78 -5.22
N PRO A 281 -15.81 14.68 -3.88
CA PRO A 281 -16.12 15.84 -3.05
C PRO A 281 -15.09 16.98 -3.18
N THR A 282 -13.80 16.68 -3.17
CA THR A 282 -12.72 17.68 -3.32
C THR A 282 -12.72 18.28 -4.71
N ALA A 283 -12.87 17.47 -5.75
CA ALA A 283 -12.97 17.96 -7.13
C ALA A 283 -14.19 18.87 -7.31
N ARG A 284 -15.34 18.48 -6.75
CA ARG A 284 -16.57 19.28 -6.81
C ARG A 284 -16.43 20.58 -6.03
N TRP A 285 -15.78 20.56 -4.88
CA TRP A 285 -15.47 21.77 -4.12
C TRP A 285 -14.50 22.70 -4.86
N LEU A 286 -13.46 22.16 -5.53
CA LEU A 286 -12.57 22.98 -6.38
C LEU A 286 -13.34 23.61 -7.54
N TYR A 287 -14.25 22.85 -8.14
CA TYR A 287 -15.10 23.32 -9.24
C TYR A 287 -16.06 24.42 -8.78
N ASP A 288 -16.88 24.18 -7.76
CA ASP A 288 -17.94 25.11 -7.32
C ASP A 288 -17.48 26.17 -6.33
N GLY A 289 -16.65 25.79 -5.36
CA GLY A 289 -16.19 26.66 -4.28
C GLY A 289 -14.97 27.51 -4.63
N MET A 290 -14.07 26.98 -5.46
CA MET A 290 -12.79 27.65 -5.77
C MET A 290 -12.68 28.19 -7.20
N GLY A 291 -13.69 27.95 -8.06
CA GLY A 291 -13.77 28.54 -9.40
C GLY A 291 -12.93 27.85 -10.48
N TYR A 292 -12.42 26.64 -10.22
CA TYR A 292 -11.70 25.85 -11.21
C TYR A 292 -12.67 25.23 -12.23
N LYS A 293 -13.08 26.01 -13.24
CA LYS A 293 -14.16 25.69 -14.20
C LYS A 293 -13.70 25.21 -15.58
N ALA A 294 -12.39 25.04 -15.82
CA ALA A 294 -11.89 24.68 -17.16
C ALA A 294 -12.31 23.26 -17.60
N TYR A 295 -12.58 22.38 -16.64
CA TYR A 295 -13.18 21.06 -16.86
C TYR A 295 -14.38 20.88 -15.93
N SER A 296 -15.47 20.31 -16.45
CA SER A 296 -16.64 19.94 -15.65
C SER A 296 -16.41 18.63 -14.91
N VAL A 297 -16.93 18.52 -13.68
CA VAL A 297 -16.95 17.29 -12.88
C VAL A 297 -18.35 17.08 -12.31
N GLU A 298 -19.16 16.29 -13.01
CA GLU A 298 -20.57 16.05 -12.66
C GLU A 298 -20.76 14.67 -12.02
N ALA A 299 -19.80 13.75 -12.21
CA ALA A 299 -19.80 12.44 -11.60
C ALA A 299 -18.38 11.95 -11.24
N VAL A 300 -18.30 10.89 -10.43
CA VAL A 300 -17.02 10.27 -10.01
C VAL A 300 -16.25 9.77 -11.23
N GLU A 301 -16.96 9.23 -12.22
CA GLU A 301 -16.40 8.67 -13.44
C GLU A 301 -15.64 9.70 -14.28
N ASP A 302 -15.99 10.98 -14.16
CA ASP A 302 -15.28 12.06 -14.87
C ASP A 302 -13.82 12.14 -14.45
N LEU A 303 -13.50 11.79 -13.20
CA LEU A 303 -12.13 11.78 -12.67
C LEU A 303 -11.27 10.65 -13.27
N THR A 304 -11.87 9.69 -13.99
CA THR A 304 -11.12 8.67 -14.76
C THR A 304 -10.68 9.15 -16.14
N LYS A 305 -11.10 10.36 -16.55
CA LYS A 305 -10.61 11.02 -17.76
C LYS A 305 -9.26 11.68 -17.44
N PRO A 306 -8.18 11.37 -18.18
CA PRO A 306 -6.83 11.84 -17.84
C PRO A 306 -6.72 13.36 -17.63
N PHE A 307 -7.32 14.16 -18.52
CA PHE A 307 -7.28 15.61 -18.45
C PHE A 307 -8.07 16.18 -17.26
N VAL A 308 -9.26 15.62 -16.98
CA VAL A 308 -10.08 16.02 -15.84
C VAL A 308 -9.36 15.68 -14.53
N SER A 309 -8.82 14.46 -14.42
CA SER A 309 -8.05 14.02 -13.25
C SER A 309 -6.84 14.91 -13.02
N MET A 310 -6.07 15.17 -14.08
CA MET A 310 -4.87 16.00 -14.01
C MET A 310 -5.21 17.45 -13.65
N TYR A 311 -6.28 18.01 -14.23
CA TYR A 311 -6.73 19.36 -13.96
C TYR A 311 -7.11 19.56 -12.49
N PHE A 312 -7.98 18.71 -11.95
CA PHE A 312 -8.37 18.80 -10.54
C PHE A 312 -7.20 18.46 -9.61
N GLY A 313 -6.28 17.60 -10.04
CA GLY A 313 -5.06 17.36 -9.30
C GLY A 313 -4.14 18.58 -9.24
N ALA A 314 -3.95 19.28 -10.35
CA ALA A 314 -3.18 20.52 -10.39
C ALA A 314 -3.86 21.65 -9.62
N ALA A 315 -5.19 21.79 -9.73
CA ALA A 315 -5.98 22.75 -8.97
C ALA A 315 -5.87 22.51 -7.45
N TYR A 316 -5.88 21.25 -7.01
CA TYR A 316 -5.70 20.91 -5.61
C TYR A 316 -4.29 21.25 -5.12
N MET A 317 -3.24 20.94 -5.91
CA MET A 317 -1.88 21.37 -5.57
C MET A 317 -1.75 22.90 -5.49
N ALA A 318 -2.36 23.63 -6.43
CA ALA A 318 -2.32 25.09 -6.45
C ALA A 318 -3.00 25.67 -5.21
N TRP A 319 -4.14 25.10 -4.80
CA TRP A 319 -4.78 25.50 -3.55
C TRP A 319 -3.90 25.17 -2.34
N LEU A 320 -3.26 24.00 -2.30
CA LEU A 320 -2.36 23.60 -1.22
C LEU A 320 -1.11 24.49 -1.14
N SER A 321 -0.63 25.05 -2.25
CA SER A 321 0.51 25.98 -2.25
C SER A 321 0.23 27.29 -1.54
N GLU A 322 -1.05 27.64 -1.33
CA GLU A 322 -1.48 28.85 -0.61
C GLU A 322 -2.29 28.52 0.66
N TYR A 323 -2.18 27.29 1.16
CA TYR A 323 -2.98 26.80 2.28
C TYR A 323 -2.84 27.69 3.54
N GLU A 324 -3.97 28.10 4.13
CA GLU A 324 -4.11 29.09 5.22
C GLU A 324 -3.62 30.51 4.85
N GLY A 325 -3.70 30.89 3.58
CA GLY A 325 -3.38 32.25 3.12
C GLY A 325 -1.89 32.57 3.16
N ARG A 326 -1.04 31.54 3.14
CA ARG A 326 0.41 31.67 3.06
C ARG A 326 1.00 30.71 2.05
N GLU A 327 2.07 31.15 1.40
CA GLU A 327 2.82 30.30 0.50
C GLU A 327 3.42 29.10 1.25
N ARG A 328 3.30 27.91 0.66
CA ARG A 328 3.77 26.64 1.21
C ARG A 328 4.92 26.10 0.38
N SER A 329 5.86 25.42 1.05
CA SER A 329 6.95 24.73 0.36
C SER A 329 6.42 23.55 -0.45
N LEU A 330 7.13 23.19 -1.52
CA LEU A 330 6.78 22.02 -2.35
C LEU A 330 6.69 20.72 -1.53
N ALA A 331 7.57 20.56 -0.53
CA ALA A 331 7.53 19.43 0.38
C ALA A 331 6.23 19.39 1.21
N PHE A 332 5.79 20.55 1.73
CA PHE A 332 4.50 20.65 2.40
C PHE A 332 3.35 20.31 1.44
N VAL A 333 3.36 20.87 0.24
CA VAL A 333 2.31 20.65 -0.76
C VAL A 333 2.19 19.17 -1.11
N ALA A 334 3.30 18.49 -1.40
CA ALA A 334 3.30 17.06 -1.73
C ALA A 334 2.79 16.19 -0.56
N GLN A 335 3.18 16.50 0.67
CA GLN A 335 2.71 15.78 1.85
C GLN A 335 1.23 16.04 2.14
N ALA A 336 0.81 17.31 2.09
CA ALA A 336 -0.58 17.71 2.26
C ALA A 336 -1.49 17.09 1.21
N TYR A 337 -0.96 16.88 -0.01
CA TYR A 337 -1.68 16.21 -1.08
C TYR A 337 -1.99 14.74 -0.72
N LEU A 338 -1.01 14.03 -0.16
CA LEU A 338 -1.11 12.61 0.13
C LEU A 338 -1.88 12.30 1.42
N CYS A 339 -1.70 13.14 2.44
CA CYS A 339 -2.19 12.86 3.79
C CYS A 339 -3.25 13.87 4.29
N GLY A 340 -3.54 14.92 3.51
CA GLY A 340 -4.39 16.02 3.92
C GLY A 340 -3.60 17.14 4.64
N PRO A 341 -3.92 18.42 4.40
CA PRO A 341 -3.13 19.56 4.88
C PRO A 341 -3.11 19.73 6.40
N ARG A 342 -4.09 19.17 7.11
CA ARG A 342 -4.18 19.17 8.59
C ARG A 342 -3.30 18.12 9.26
N ASN A 343 -2.88 17.12 8.50
CA ASN A 343 -2.11 15.98 8.99
C ASN A 343 -0.61 16.11 8.70
N VAL A 344 -0.17 17.29 8.24
CA VAL A 344 1.24 17.55 7.94
C VAL A 344 1.98 17.95 9.22
N SER A 345 2.54 16.95 9.92
CA SER A 345 3.51 17.19 11.00
C SER A 345 4.94 17.23 10.45
N LEU A 346 5.78 18.14 10.96
CA LEU A 346 7.16 18.32 10.50
C LEU A 346 8.10 17.16 10.91
N GLN A 347 7.70 16.30 11.84
CA GLN A 347 8.53 15.23 12.40
C GLN A 347 8.18 13.82 11.86
N GLU A 348 6.96 13.58 11.35
CA GLU A 348 6.50 12.22 10.96
C GLU A 348 6.42 11.98 9.44
N THR A 349 6.61 13.03 8.63
CA THR A 349 6.38 13.03 7.18
C THR A 349 7.65 12.88 6.32
N GLY A 350 8.80 12.67 6.98
CA GLY A 350 10.11 12.46 6.33
C GLY A 350 10.13 11.36 5.26
N PRO A 351 9.62 10.14 5.52
CA PRO A 351 9.67 9.05 4.55
C PRO A 351 8.89 9.28 3.25
N LEU A 352 7.76 9.97 3.32
CA LEU A 352 6.97 10.35 2.15
C LEU A 352 7.64 11.46 1.35
N ARG A 353 8.27 12.41 2.05
CA ARG A 353 9.09 13.45 1.44
C ARG A 353 10.32 12.86 0.75
N ASP A 354 11.04 11.97 1.41
CA ASP A 354 12.22 11.30 0.85
C ASP A 354 11.84 10.51 -0.41
N LYS A 355 10.72 9.76 -0.37
CA LYS A 355 10.20 9.04 -1.52
C LYS A 355 9.76 9.99 -2.64
N PHE A 356 9.12 11.10 -2.31
CA PHE A 356 8.72 12.11 -3.28
C PHE A 356 9.94 12.78 -3.94
N GLU A 357 10.94 13.19 -3.16
CA GLU A 357 12.20 13.78 -3.65
C GLU A 357 13.00 12.76 -4.49
N GLU A 358 13.04 11.49 -4.08
CA GLU A 358 13.65 10.41 -4.85
C GLU A 358 12.97 10.24 -6.21
N ILE A 359 11.64 10.12 -6.24
CA ILE A 359 10.88 9.97 -7.49
C ILE A 359 11.04 11.22 -8.35
N LEU A 360 10.94 12.42 -7.76
CA LEU A 360 11.11 13.70 -8.44
C LEU A 360 12.48 13.79 -9.12
N SER A 361 13.55 13.37 -8.44
CA SER A 361 14.91 13.37 -9.01
C SER A 361 15.03 12.51 -10.28
N ARG A 362 14.28 11.39 -10.36
CA ARG A 362 14.23 10.52 -11.55
C ARG A 362 13.61 11.25 -12.74
N TYR A 363 12.61 12.10 -12.48
CA TYR A 363 11.92 12.91 -13.51
C TYR A 363 12.70 14.18 -13.88
N GLU A 364 13.37 14.83 -12.94
CA GLU A 364 14.21 16.00 -13.20
C GLU A 364 15.42 15.65 -14.07
N LYS A 365 16.05 14.49 -13.82
CA LYS A 365 17.13 13.96 -14.65
C LYS A 365 16.68 13.76 -16.10
N TYR A 366 15.48 13.23 -16.29
CA TYR A 366 14.87 13.04 -17.61
C TYR A 366 14.55 14.37 -18.31
N SER A 367 14.14 15.41 -17.56
CA SER A 367 13.89 16.75 -18.12
C SER A 367 15.16 17.53 -18.50
N ARG A 368 16.30 17.25 -17.85
CA ARG A 368 17.60 17.87 -18.20
C ARG A 368 18.21 17.26 -19.45
N ASP A 369 18.00 15.95 -19.66
CA ASP A 369 18.40 15.26 -20.90
C ASP A 369 17.46 15.55 -22.07
N SER A 370 16.24 16.03 -21.78
CA SER A 370 15.20 16.38 -22.76
C SER A 370 15.01 17.90 -22.81
N SER A 371 15.91 18.60 -23.50
CA SER A 371 15.91 20.06 -23.67
C SER A 371 14.71 20.60 -24.48
N SER A 372 13.48 20.50 -23.97
CA SER A 372 12.39 21.41 -24.30
C SER A 372 11.24 21.25 -23.29
N GLY A 373 11.08 22.23 -22.40
CA GLY A 373 9.96 22.30 -21.48
C GLY A 373 8.64 22.39 -22.24
N CYS A 374 7.72 21.47 -21.96
CA CYS A 374 6.33 21.58 -22.40
C CYS A 374 5.53 22.29 -21.29
N THR A 375 4.78 23.32 -21.68
CA THR A 375 3.80 24.01 -20.86
C THR A 375 2.43 23.58 -21.35
N ILE A 376 1.74 22.78 -20.55
CA ILE A 376 0.29 22.68 -20.59
C ILE A 376 -0.14 23.31 -19.27
N MET A 377 -0.94 24.39 -19.37
CA MET A 377 -1.47 25.17 -18.25
C MET A 377 -2.55 24.41 -17.52
#